data_AF-A0A2V8CQ76-F1
#
_entry.id   AF-A0A2V8CQ76-F1
#
_cell.length_a   1.000
_cell.length_b   1.000
_cell.length_c   1.000
_cell.angle_alpha   90.00
_cell.angle_beta   90.00
_cell.angle_gamma   90.00
#
_symmetry.space_group_name_H-M   'P 1'
#
loop_
_entity.id
_entity.type
_entity.pdbx_description
1 polymer ?
#
loop_
_entity_poly.entity_id
_entity_poly.type
_entity_poly.pdbx_seq_one_letter_code
_entity_poly.pdbx_strand_id
1 'polypeptide(L)'
;ATDAPLLPHQLKRIARRATLGLARTGSVSSNGSGDIFLAFSTANAGAANAPEAAQVSMMSNARIGAVFEATVQATEEAIVNALVAAETMIGADGHRTEAISHDALRQALRKYNRLK
;
A
#
# COMPACT_ATOMS: atom_id res chain seq x y z
N ALA A 1 7.73 0.13 0.85
CA ALA A 1 9.14 0.11 1.28
C ALA A 1 9.22 -0.41 2.71
N THR A 2 10.34 -1.00 3.14
CA THR A 2 10.57 -1.39 4.54
C THR A 2 12.08 -1.49 4.81
N ASP A 3 12.47 -1.33 6.06
CA ASP A 3 13.82 -1.59 6.57
C ASP A 3 13.96 -3.01 7.16
N ALA A 4 12.92 -3.84 7.13
CA ALA A 4 13.01 -5.23 7.55
C ALA A 4 13.97 -6.01 6.62
N PRO A 5 14.86 -6.86 7.17
CA PRO A 5 15.78 -7.67 6.36
C PRO A 5 15.02 -8.74 5.58
N LEU A 6 14.78 -8.47 4.30
CA LEU A 6 13.97 -9.33 3.43
C LEU A 6 14.72 -9.64 2.14
N LEU A 7 14.64 -10.90 1.70
CA LEU A 7 15.19 -11.35 0.43
C LEU A 7 14.14 -11.26 -0.70
N PRO A 8 14.54 -11.34 -1.99
CA PRO A 8 13.63 -11.14 -3.13
C PRO A 8 12.36 -12.01 -3.09
N HIS A 9 12.48 -13.27 -2.65
CA HIS A 9 11.34 -14.18 -2.54
C HIS A 9 10.36 -13.79 -1.42
N GLN A 10 10.84 -13.16 -0.34
CA GLN A 10 9.98 -12.60 0.71
C GLN A 10 9.33 -11.31 0.24
N LEU A 11 10.06 -10.43 -0.45
CA LEU A 11 9.52 -9.20 -1.04
C LEU A 11 8.40 -9.48 -2.04
N LYS A 12 8.51 -10.55 -2.85
CA LYS A 12 7.41 -11.00 -3.72
C LYS A 12 6.15 -11.39 -2.93
N ARG A 13 6.31 -11.95 -1.73
CA ARG A 13 5.17 -12.26 -0.83
C ARG A 13 4.59 -10.98 -0.21
N ILE A 14 5.44 -10.01 0.17
CA ILE A 14 5.01 -8.69 0.66
C ILE A 14 4.20 -7.95 -0.41
N ALA A 15 4.70 -7.85 -1.65
CA ALA A 15 4.02 -7.14 -2.74
C ALA A 15 2.60 -7.68 -2.99
N ARG A 16 2.41 -9.01 -2.86
CA ARG A 16 1.09 -9.66 -2.94
C ARG A 16 0.13 -9.34 -1.79
N ARG A 17 0.57 -8.68 -0.71
CA ARG A 17 -0.32 -8.27 0.39
C ARG A 17 -0.95 -6.91 0.15
N ALA A 18 -0.35 -6.08 -0.69
CA ALA A 18 -0.95 -4.80 -1.07
C ALA A 18 -2.33 -5.00 -1.74
N THR A 19 -2.54 -6.10 -2.48
CA THR A 19 -3.86 -6.44 -3.05
C THR A 19 -4.96 -6.59 -2.00
N LEU A 20 -4.62 -7.07 -0.79
CA LEU A 20 -5.60 -7.20 0.29
C LEU A 20 -5.98 -5.83 0.87
N GLY A 21 -5.04 -4.90 0.95
CA GLY A 21 -5.33 -3.51 1.35
C GLY A 21 -6.22 -2.82 0.33
N LEU A 22 -5.88 -2.97 -0.96
CA LEU A 22 -6.71 -2.48 -2.07
C LEU A 22 -8.12 -3.10 -2.08
N ALA A 23 -8.25 -4.39 -1.79
CA ALA A 23 -9.57 -5.04 -1.71
C ALA A 23 -10.42 -4.49 -0.56
N ARG A 24 -9.82 -4.12 0.58
CA ARG A 24 -10.54 -3.53 1.71
C ARG A 24 -11.13 -2.15 1.41
N THR A 25 -10.57 -1.43 0.43
CA THR A 25 -11.14 -0.17 -0.04
C THR A 25 -12.21 -0.34 -1.13
N GLY A 26 -12.62 -1.59 -1.41
CA GLY A 26 -13.75 -1.91 -2.30
C GLY A 26 -13.38 -2.19 -3.76
N SER A 27 -12.09 -2.26 -4.10
CA SER A 27 -11.67 -2.61 -5.46
C SER A 27 -11.81 -4.12 -5.72
N VAL A 28 -12.16 -4.48 -6.95
CA VAL A 28 -12.18 -5.86 -7.46
C VAL A 28 -11.16 -6.09 -8.59
N SER A 29 -10.29 -5.10 -8.87
CA SER A 29 -9.30 -5.15 -9.96
C SER A 29 -9.96 -5.45 -11.31
N SER A 30 -10.79 -4.51 -11.79
CA SER A 30 -11.57 -4.67 -13.02
C SER A 30 -10.68 -4.80 -14.26
N ASN A 31 -11.21 -5.30 -15.38
CA ASN A 31 -10.43 -5.56 -16.60
C ASN A 31 -9.65 -4.34 -17.13
N GLY A 32 -10.15 -3.11 -16.93
CA GLY A 32 -9.46 -1.89 -17.33
C GLY A 32 -8.48 -1.34 -16.29
N SER A 33 -8.36 -1.97 -15.12
CA SER A 33 -7.57 -1.50 -13.99
C SER A 33 -6.15 -2.08 -14.05
N GLY A 34 -5.14 -1.21 -14.06
CA GLY A 34 -3.72 -1.59 -14.09
C GLY A 34 -3.10 -1.70 -12.70
N ASP A 35 -3.51 -2.68 -11.90
CA ASP A 35 -3.02 -2.83 -10.52
C ASP A 35 -1.65 -3.53 -10.46
N ILE A 36 -0.58 -2.76 -10.22
CA ILE A 36 0.80 -3.24 -10.14
C ILE A 36 1.41 -2.87 -8.78
N PHE A 37 2.11 -3.83 -8.17
CA PHE A 37 2.70 -3.66 -6.83
C PHE A 37 4.20 -3.96 -6.82
N LEU A 38 4.97 -3.07 -6.20
CA LEU A 38 6.40 -3.21 -5.98
C LEU A 38 6.72 -3.14 -4.48
N ALA A 39 7.56 -4.05 -4.01
CA ALA A 39 8.10 -4.03 -2.66
C ALA A 39 9.62 -4.14 -2.70
N PHE A 40 10.30 -3.31 -1.90
CA PHE A 40 11.75 -3.35 -1.72
C PHE A 40 12.10 -3.18 -0.24
N SER A 41 13.27 -3.70 0.13
CA SER A 41 13.87 -3.57 1.45
C SER A 41 15.18 -2.79 1.36
N THR A 42 15.45 -1.94 2.34
CA THR A 42 16.70 -1.18 2.48
C THR A 42 17.76 -1.88 3.35
N ALA A 43 17.42 -3.02 3.96
CA ALA A 43 18.23 -3.65 5.00
C ALA A 43 19.56 -4.27 4.54
N ASN A 44 19.66 -4.66 3.27
CA ASN A 44 20.84 -5.30 2.68
C ASN A 44 21.55 -4.35 1.71
N ALA A 45 21.82 -3.12 2.16
CA ALA A 45 22.49 -2.11 1.35
C ALA A 45 23.87 -2.59 0.89
N GLY A 46 24.21 -2.34 -0.38
CA GLY A 46 25.50 -2.73 -0.97
C GLY A 46 25.64 -4.21 -1.33
N ALA A 47 24.69 -5.08 -0.96
CA ALA A 47 24.78 -6.52 -1.25
C ALA A 47 24.88 -6.83 -2.75
N ALA A 48 24.25 -6.02 -3.61
CA ALA A 48 24.31 -6.19 -5.06
C ALA A 48 25.67 -5.79 -5.67
N ASN A 49 26.52 -5.09 -4.93
CA ASN A 49 27.81 -4.60 -5.41
C ASN A 49 28.98 -5.52 -5.01
N ALA A 50 28.71 -6.62 -4.30
CA ALA A 50 29.75 -7.54 -3.89
C ALA A 50 30.33 -8.29 -5.11
N PRO A 51 31.67 -8.35 -5.29
CA PRO A 51 32.31 -8.89 -6.49
C PRO A 51 32.17 -10.40 -6.65
N GLU A 52 32.01 -11.13 -5.53
CA GLU A 52 31.88 -12.60 -5.54
C GLU A 52 30.66 -13.05 -4.73
N ALA A 53 30.67 -12.78 -3.42
CA ALA A 53 29.59 -13.16 -2.51
C ALA A 53 29.27 -12.02 -1.54
N ALA A 54 27.98 -11.88 -1.22
CA ALA A 54 27.50 -10.95 -0.20
C ALA A 54 26.96 -11.73 1.00
N GLN A 55 27.31 -11.28 2.20
CA GLN A 55 26.57 -11.65 3.39
C GLN A 55 25.29 -10.82 3.47
N VAL A 56 24.15 -11.49 3.64
CA VAL A 56 22.84 -10.85 3.71
C VAL A 56 22.10 -11.29 4.96
N SER A 57 21.32 -10.36 5.51
CA SER A 57 20.39 -10.63 6.59
C SER A 57 19.01 -10.98 6.04
N MET A 58 18.39 -12.00 6.64
CA MET A 58 17.03 -12.42 6.33
C MET A 58 16.22 -12.60 7.61
N MET A 59 15.05 -11.98 7.66
CA MET A 59 14.06 -12.18 8.71
C MET A 59 13.52 -13.62 8.61
N SER A 60 13.43 -14.29 9.76
CA SER A 60 12.78 -15.60 9.85
C SER A 60 11.34 -15.52 9.33
N ASN A 61 10.96 -16.48 8.49
CA ASN A 61 9.59 -16.60 7.98
C ASN A 61 8.54 -16.78 9.08
N ALA A 62 8.92 -17.27 10.27
CA ALA A 62 8.02 -17.36 11.41
C ALA A 62 7.55 -15.99 11.91
N ARG A 63 8.33 -14.92 11.65
CA ARG A 63 8.04 -13.55 12.12
C ARG A 63 7.48 -12.63 11.03
N ILE A 64 7.47 -13.06 9.76
CA ILE A 64 7.08 -12.20 8.62
C ILE A 64 5.59 -11.80 8.64
N GLY A 65 4.76 -12.50 9.42
CA GLY A 65 3.32 -12.22 9.55
C GLY A 65 3.02 -10.76 9.91
N ALA A 66 3.79 -10.17 10.83
CA ALA A 66 3.63 -8.78 11.22
C ALA A 66 3.88 -7.81 10.05
N VAL A 67 4.85 -8.11 9.18
CA VAL A 67 5.13 -7.28 7.99
C VAL A 67 4.03 -7.44 6.94
N PHE A 68 3.42 -8.62 6.82
CA PHE A 68 2.25 -8.80 5.96
C PHE A 68 1.07 -7.95 6.42
N GLU A 69 0.72 -8.02 7.71
CA GLU A 69 -0.37 -7.23 8.27
C GLU A 69 -0.14 -5.73 8.11
N ALA A 70 1.07 -5.26 8.44
CA ALA A 70 1.45 -3.86 8.25
C ALA A 70 1.37 -3.42 6.78
N THR A 71 1.69 -4.30 5.83
CA THR A 71 1.57 -4.00 4.40
C THR A 71 0.11 -3.80 3.99
N VAL A 72 -0.81 -4.63 4.51
CA VAL A 72 -2.25 -4.51 4.25
C VAL A 72 -2.78 -3.18 4.80
N GLN A 73 -2.50 -2.89 6.08
CA GLN A 73 -2.94 -1.68 6.76
C GLN A 73 -2.39 -0.42 6.09
N ALA A 74 -1.09 -0.39 5.79
CA ALA A 74 -0.46 0.76 5.15
C ALA A 74 -1.02 1.03 3.74
N THR A 75 -1.35 -0.02 2.99
CA THR A 75 -1.93 0.13 1.64
C THR A 75 -3.38 0.65 1.72
N GLU A 76 -4.19 0.07 2.61
CA GLU A 76 -5.57 0.49 2.86
C GLU A 76 -5.64 1.97 3.25
N GLU A 77 -4.84 2.38 4.23
CA GLU A 77 -4.82 3.76 4.72
C GLU A 77 -4.24 4.74 3.70
N ALA A 78 -3.21 4.36 2.93
CA ALA A 78 -2.64 5.22 1.90
C ALA A 78 -3.68 5.59 0.81
N ILE A 79 -4.54 4.64 0.42
CA ILE A 79 -5.62 4.90 -0.55
C ILE A 79 -6.64 5.88 0.05
N VAL A 80 -7.05 5.67 1.29
CA VAL A 80 -7.98 6.59 1.98
C VAL A 80 -7.37 7.99 2.11
N ASN A 81 -6.09 8.08 2.48
CA ASN A 81 -5.37 9.36 2.59
C ASN A 81 -5.29 10.09 1.25
N ALA A 82 -5.08 9.38 0.14
CA ALA A 82 -5.09 9.99 -1.18
C ALA A 82 -6.44 10.64 -1.50
N LEU A 83 -7.57 9.99 -1.17
CA LEU A 83 -8.90 10.57 -1.37
C LEU A 83 -9.14 11.77 -0.45
N VAL A 84 -8.74 11.68 0.82
CA VAL A 84 -8.93 12.74 1.81
C VAL A 84 -8.09 13.98 1.49
N ALA A 85 -6.86 13.79 1.00
CA ALA A 85 -5.94 14.86 0.66
C ALA A 85 -6.17 15.48 -0.73
N ALA A 86 -6.96 14.83 -1.60
CA ALA A 86 -7.26 15.34 -2.93
C ALA A 86 -8.06 16.64 -2.88
N GLU A 87 -7.84 17.50 -3.87
CA GLU A 87 -8.58 18.74 -4.09
C GLU A 87 -9.42 18.64 -5.37
N THR A 88 -10.56 19.34 -5.42
CA THR A 88 -11.38 19.42 -6.64
C THR A 88 -10.56 20.02 -7.76
N MET A 89 -10.53 19.35 -8.92
CA MET A 89 -9.75 19.79 -10.07
C MET A 89 -10.55 19.75 -11.38
N ILE A 90 -10.14 20.59 -12.32
CA ILE A 90 -10.60 20.55 -13.72
C ILE A 90 -9.41 20.12 -14.58
N GLY A 91 -9.58 19.02 -15.31
CA GLY A 91 -8.57 18.44 -16.19
C GLY A 91 -8.83 18.74 -17.67
N ALA A 92 -8.30 17.87 -18.52
CA ALA A 92 -8.48 17.96 -19.97
C ALA A 92 -9.96 17.95 -20.38
N ASP A 93 -10.27 18.67 -21.47
CA ASP A 93 -11.61 18.80 -22.03
C ASP A 93 -12.67 19.35 -21.06
N GLY A 94 -12.22 20.05 -20.00
CA GLY A 94 -13.11 20.61 -18.98
C GLY A 94 -13.68 19.59 -18.00
N HIS A 95 -13.15 18.36 -17.98
CA HIS A 95 -13.60 17.34 -17.03
C HIS A 95 -13.29 17.75 -15.59
N ARG A 96 -14.34 17.88 -14.79
CA ARG A 96 -14.24 18.24 -13.38
C ARG A 96 -14.36 16.99 -12.50
N THR A 97 -13.41 16.81 -11.59
CA THR A 97 -13.43 15.75 -10.57
C THR A 97 -13.46 16.41 -9.20
N GLU A 98 -14.47 16.08 -8.40
CA GLU A 98 -14.65 16.61 -7.05
C GLU A 98 -13.80 15.85 -6.04
N ALA A 99 -13.22 16.58 -5.09
CA ALA A 99 -12.68 16.00 -3.87
C ALA A 99 -13.80 15.39 -3.02
N ILE A 100 -13.45 14.40 -2.19
CA ILE A 100 -14.40 13.84 -1.24
C ILE A 100 -14.79 14.91 -0.20
N SER A 101 -16.09 15.12 0.01
CA SER A 101 -16.55 16.02 1.08
C SER A 101 -16.25 15.39 2.44
N HIS A 102 -15.38 16.03 3.23
CA HIS A 102 -15.02 15.54 4.56
C HIS A 102 -16.20 15.53 5.52
N ASP A 103 -17.13 16.49 5.39
CA ASP A 103 -18.33 16.55 6.23
C ASP A 103 -19.30 15.43 5.91
N ALA A 104 -19.56 15.18 4.63
CA ALA A 104 -20.38 14.05 4.20
C ALA A 104 -19.77 12.71 4.62
N LEU A 105 -18.44 12.58 4.51
CA LEU A 105 -17.70 11.41 4.98
C LEU A 105 -17.89 11.20 6.49
N ARG A 106 -17.70 12.24 7.31
CA ARG A 106 -17.90 12.16 8.77
C ARG A 106 -19.34 11.80 9.14
N GLN A 107 -20.32 12.38 8.46
CA GLN A 107 -21.74 12.04 8.67
C GLN A 107 -22.01 10.56 8.33
N ALA A 108 -21.46 10.05 7.23
CA ALA A 108 -21.58 8.65 6.86
C ALA A 108 -20.93 7.74 7.92
N LEU A 109 -19.73 8.07 8.40
CA LEU A 109 -19.06 7.29 9.45
C LEU A 109 -19.85 7.30 10.77
N ARG A 110 -20.45 8.43 11.16
CA ARG A 110 -21.33 8.51 12.36
C ARG A 110 -22.57 7.64 12.20
N LYS A 111 -23.23 7.67 11.03
CA LYS A 111 -24.40 6.83 10.73
C LYS A 111 -24.14 5.34 10.99
N TYR A 112 -22.91 4.88 10.73
CA TYR A 112 -22.49 3.49 10.94
C TYR A 112 -21.69 3.26 12.23
N ASN A 113 -21.71 4.20 13.18
CA ASN A 113 -21.01 4.10 14.47
C ASN A 113 -19.50 3.81 14.30
N ARG A 114 -18.86 4.46 13.33
CA ARG A 114 -17.41 4.40 13.06
C ARG A 114 -16.67 5.69 13.41
N LEU A 115 -17.41 6.74 13.73
CA LEU A 115 -16.90 8.00 14.26
C LEU A 115 -17.84 8.46 15.38
N LYS A 116 -17.27 8.86 16.52
CA LYS A 116 -18.04 9.39 17.65
C LYS A 116 -18.39 10.86 17.43
#